data_AF-A0A2D3W0K3-F1
#
_entry.id   AF-A0A2D3W0K3-F1
#
_cell.length_a   1.000
_cell.length_b   1.000
_cell.length_c   1.000
_cell.angle_alpha   90.00
_cell.angle_beta   90.00
_cell.angle_gamma   90.00
#
_symmetry.space_group_name_H-M   'P 1'
#
loop_
_entity.id
_entity.type
_entity.pdbx_description
1 polymer ?
#
loop_
_entity_poly.entity_id
_entity_poly.type
_entity_poly.pdbx_seq_one_letter_code
_entity_poly.pdbx_strand_id
1 'polypeptide(L)'
;MKKFNLFKEIIVVQKMDLLKAINTSKEFAITIAGEIKQEPYTPNDIFIFLGKYTASQSSILMPKAAPSIAEILGKNYQVVEDDDRVLIKAFSNWQELISVNLPRASYDDTTGDGVSEFSSSTMEDIGWNATEFSIKYRELVEVIEENCEGTLLCIEQENPYQFSGLGFIKDEENAVHVLYEHCQKRVKEIMLSDDAYALETLSDDELEAAEFFKLA
;
A
#
# COMPACT_ATOMS: atom_id res chain seq x y z
N MET A 1 -3.12 7.93 -8.97
CA MET A 1 -2.95 6.51 -8.56
C MET A 1 -4.23 5.71 -8.80
N LYS A 2 -4.09 4.42 -9.15
CA LYS A 2 -5.23 3.52 -9.33
C LYS A 2 -5.65 2.92 -7.99
N LYS A 3 -6.91 3.09 -7.60
CA LYS A 3 -7.48 2.42 -6.44
C LYS A 3 -7.76 0.94 -6.73
N PHE A 4 -7.22 0.05 -5.89
CA PHE A 4 -7.43 -1.40 -5.95
C PHE A 4 -8.11 -1.84 -4.64
N ASN A 5 -9.44 -1.84 -4.65
CA ASN A 5 -10.25 -2.13 -3.46
C ASN A 5 -10.58 -3.62 -3.38
N LEU A 6 -9.99 -4.35 -2.43
CA LEU A 6 -10.13 -5.79 -2.30
C LEU A 6 -11.58 -6.28 -2.11
N PHE A 7 -12.51 -5.44 -1.62
CA PHE A 7 -13.92 -5.81 -1.57
C PHE A 7 -14.56 -5.98 -2.96
N LYS A 8 -14.06 -5.22 -3.95
CA LYS A 8 -14.58 -5.17 -5.32
C LYS A 8 -13.82 -6.09 -6.26
N GLU A 9 -12.56 -6.38 -5.96
CA GLU A 9 -11.67 -7.13 -6.84
C GLU A 9 -11.84 -8.66 -6.73
N ILE A 10 -11.69 -9.33 -7.87
CA ILE A 10 -11.54 -10.78 -7.98
C ILE A 10 -10.23 -11.02 -8.74
N ILE A 11 -9.25 -11.60 -8.06
CA ILE A 11 -7.94 -11.88 -8.64
C ILE A 11 -8.03 -13.20 -9.39
N VAL A 12 -7.67 -13.18 -10.68
CA VAL A 12 -7.68 -14.36 -11.54
C VAL A 12 -6.27 -14.90 -11.67
N VAL A 13 -6.06 -16.13 -11.24
CA VAL A 13 -4.75 -16.80 -11.26
C VAL A 13 -4.80 -18.00 -12.19
N GLN A 14 -3.72 -18.24 -12.93
CA GLN A 14 -3.59 -19.43 -13.77
C GLN A 14 -3.35 -20.68 -12.88
N LYS A 15 -4.28 -21.63 -12.93
CA LYS A 15 -4.34 -22.78 -12.02
C LYS A 15 -3.07 -23.63 -12.02
N MET A 16 -2.54 -23.95 -13.19
CA MET A 16 -1.32 -24.74 -13.34
C MET A 16 -0.09 -24.05 -12.74
N ASP A 17 0.00 -22.72 -12.83
CA ASP A 17 1.15 -22.01 -12.27
C ASP A 17 1.07 -21.93 -10.75
N LEU A 18 -0.14 -21.75 -10.20
CA LEU A 18 -0.38 -21.86 -8.76
C LEU A 18 -0.05 -23.27 -8.23
N LEU A 19 -0.54 -24.32 -8.89
CA LEU A 19 -0.25 -25.71 -8.51
C LEU A 19 1.24 -26.05 -8.58
N LYS A 20 1.96 -25.55 -9.61
CA LYS A 20 3.42 -25.69 -9.68
C LYS A 20 4.09 -25.07 -8.47
N ALA A 21 3.73 -23.84 -8.10
CA ALA A 21 4.34 -23.14 -6.97
C ALA A 21 4.07 -23.84 -5.63
N ILE A 22 2.82 -24.27 -5.40
CA ILE A 22 2.43 -25.07 -4.23
C ILE A 22 3.29 -26.32 -4.10
N ASN A 23 3.51 -27.05 -5.20
CA ASN A 23 4.26 -28.29 -5.21
C ASN A 23 5.78 -28.11 -4.98
N THR A 24 6.31 -26.89 -5.08
CA THR A 24 7.73 -26.63 -4.79
C THR A 24 8.06 -26.69 -3.31
N SER A 25 7.06 -26.60 -2.41
CA SER A 25 7.25 -26.42 -0.96
C SER A 25 8.11 -25.20 -0.59
N LYS A 26 8.32 -24.28 -1.53
CA LYS A 26 8.97 -22.98 -1.31
C LYS A 26 7.92 -21.92 -1.04
N GLU A 27 8.34 -20.81 -0.47
CA GLU A 27 7.51 -19.62 -0.39
C GLU A 27 7.23 -19.07 -1.78
N PHE A 28 6.01 -18.60 -1.98
CA PHE A 28 5.58 -17.91 -3.20
C PHE A 28 4.58 -16.82 -2.85
N ALA A 29 4.47 -15.85 -3.74
CA ALA A 29 3.51 -14.77 -3.67
C ALA A 29 2.50 -14.85 -4.82
N ILE A 30 1.29 -14.34 -4.58
CA ILE A 30 0.30 -14.05 -5.62
C ILE A 30 0.17 -12.53 -5.67
N THR A 31 0.39 -11.92 -6.83
CA THR A 31 0.27 -10.47 -7.00
C THR A 31 -1.19 -10.04 -7.15
N ILE A 32 -1.48 -8.74 -7.03
CA ILE A 32 -2.79 -8.15 -7.38
C ILE A 32 -3.19 -8.38 -8.84
N ALA A 33 -2.22 -8.68 -9.72
CA ALA A 33 -2.45 -9.02 -11.13
C ALA A 33 -2.67 -10.52 -11.35
N GLY A 34 -2.60 -11.35 -10.29
CA GLY A 34 -2.77 -12.80 -10.37
C GLY A 34 -1.52 -13.56 -10.83
N GLU A 35 -0.36 -12.91 -10.81
CA GLU A 35 0.92 -13.52 -11.15
C GLU A 35 1.49 -14.28 -9.94
N ILE A 36 2.17 -15.40 -10.21
CA ILE A 36 2.91 -16.14 -9.19
C ILE A 36 4.37 -15.68 -9.20
N LYS A 37 4.86 -15.23 -8.04
CA LYS A 37 6.26 -14.78 -7.87
C LYS A 37 6.96 -15.52 -6.74
N GLN A 38 8.28 -15.57 -6.84
CA GLN A 38 9.21 -16.00 -5.80
C GLN A 38 10.27 -14.91 -5.63
N GLU A 39 11.02 -14.94 -4.54
CA GLU A 39 12.12 -13.99 -4.34
C GLU A 39 13.13 -13.98 -5.50
N PRO A 40 13.77 -12.83 -5.79
CA PRO A 40 13.63 -11.54 -5.09
C PRO A 40 12.38 -10.75 -5.52
N TYR A 41 11.77 -10.06 -4.56
CA TYR A 41 10.67 -9.13 -4.81
C TYR A 41 11.18 -7.71 -5.08
N THR A 42 10.38 -6.93 -5.80
CA THR A 42 10.63 -5.53 -6.13
C THR A 42 9.70 -4.61 -5.33
N PRO A 43 10.03 -3.31 -5.18
CA PRO A 43 9.13 -2.36 -4.53
C PRO A 43 7.74 -2.25 -5.19
N ASN A 44 7.64 -2.59 -6.48
CA ASN A 44 6.37 -2.56 -7.23
C ASN A 44 5.51 -3.83 -7.02
N ASP A 45 6.00 -4.81 -6.27
CA ASP A 45 5.30 -6.06 -6.04
C ASP A 45 4.29 -5.94 -4.89
N ILE A 46 3.01 -5.92 -5.29
CA ILE A 46 1.85 -5.85 -4.38
C ILE A 46 1.17 -7.21 -4.35
N PHE A 47 1.04 -7.79 -3.16
CA PHE A 47 0.61 -9.16 -2.94
C PHE A 47 -0.78 -9.27 -2.34
N ILE A 48 -1.52 -10.27 -2.83
CA ILE A 48 -2.74 -10.79 -2.22
C ILE A 48 -2.50 -12.12 -1.50
N PHE A 49 -1.30 -12.68 -1.56
CA PHE A 49 -0.86 -13.83 -0.77
C PHE A 49 0.68 -13.84 -0.74
N LEU A 50 1.26 -14.19 0.40
CA LEU A 50 2.68 -14.54 0.54
C LEU A 50 2.78 -15.66 1.57
N GLY A 51 3.33 -16.80 1.17
CA GLY A 51 3.48 -17.91 2.09
C GLY A 51 3.93 -19.20 1.41
N LYS A 52 3.97 -20.28 2.18
CA LYS A 52 4.34 -21.61 1.71
C LYS A 52 3.34 -22.64 2.17
N TYR A 53 3.07 -23.61 1.31
CA TYR A 53 2.38 -24.83 1.71
C TYR A 53 3.40 -25.88 2.13
N THR A 54 3.29 -26.36 3.37
CA THR A 54 4.02 -27.54 3.84
C THR A 54 3.01 -28.64 4.13
N ALA A 55 3.07 -29.74 3.38
CA ALA A 55 2.19 -30.87 3.59
C ALA A 55 2.38 -31.41 5.02
N SER A 56 1.28 -31.55 5.77
CA SER A 56 1.29 -32.25 7.05
C SER A 56 1.67 -33.71 6.81
N GLN A 57 2.55 -34.28 7.64
CA GLN A 57 2.92 -35.70 7.55
C GLN A 57 1.66 -36.58 7.54
N SER A 58 1.40 -37.22 6.40
CA SER A 58 0.29 -38.18 6.28
C SER A 58 0.72 -39.52 6.89
N SER A 59 -0.04 -40.00 7.87
CA SER A 59 0.10 -41.38 8.36
C SER A 59 -0.34 -42.36 7.27
N ILE A 60 0.41 -43.44 7.06
CA ILE A 60 0.09 -44.53 6.10
C ILE A 60 -1.29 -45.14 6.37
N LEU A 61 -1.78 -45.02 7.61
CA LEU A 61 -3.08 -45.56 8.05
C LEU A 61 -4.28 -44.67 7.70
N MET A 62 -4.05 -43.41 7.33
CA MET A 62 -5.09 -42.46 6.91
C MET A 62 -4.57 -41.60 5.76
N PRO A 63 -4.70 -42.05 4.49
CA PRO A 63 -4.36 -41.22 3.35
C PRO A 63 -5.25 -39.98 3.36
N LYS A 64 -4.65 -38.83 3.67
CA LYS A 64 -5.32 -37.54 3.65
C LYS A 64 -5.49 -37.14 2.19
N ALA A 65 -6.69 -36.70 1.81
CA ALA A 65 -6.89 -36.10 0.50
C ALA A 65 -5.91 -34.93 0.32
N ALA A 66 -5.46 -34.70 -0.93
CA ALA A 66 -4.70 -33.49 -1.24
C ALA A 66 -5.56 -32.28 -0.84
N PRO A 67 -5.00 -31.29 -0.11
CA PRO A 67 -5.80 -30.14 0.26
C PRO A 67 -6.23 -29.36 -0.98
N SER A 68 -7.43 -28.81 -0.91
CA SER A 68 -7.93 -27.83 -1.86
C SER A 68 -7.09 -26.56 -1.85
N ILE A 69 -7.15 -25.79 -2.94
CA ILE A 69 -6.47 -24.49 -3.01
C ILE A 69 -6.97 -23.54 -1.91
N ALA A 70 -8.26 -23.60 -1.55
CA ALA A 70 -8.85 -22.85 -0.45
C ALA A 70 -8.18 -23.17 0.90
N GLU A 71 -7.93 -24.45 1.20
CA GLU A 71 -7.24 -24.87 2.42
C GLU A 71 -5.78 -24.41 2.44
N ILE A 72 -5.14 -24.35 1.27
CA ILE A 72 -3.75 -23.91 1.13
C ILE A 72 -3.61 -22.41 1.36
N LEU A 73 -4.46 -21.58 0.73
CA LEU A 73 -4.42 -20.13 0.91
C LEU A 73 -4.90 -19.72 2.30
N GLY A 74 -5.86 -20.46 2.85
CA GLY A 74 -6.38 -20.28 4.20
C GLY A 74 -7.82 -19.77 4.25
N LYS A 75 -8.42 -19.88 5.43
CA LYS A 75 -9.87 -19.65 5.66
C LYS A 75 -10.38 -18.25 5.31
N ASN A 76 -9.49 -17.26 5.21
CA ASN A 76 -9.83 -15.87 4.93
C ASN A 76 -9.88 -15.58 3.42
N TYR A 77 -9.59 -16.56 2.57
CA TYR A 77 -9.72 -16.44 1.12
C TYR A 77 -10.99 -17.11 0.64
N GLN A 78 -11.71 -16.44 -0.26
CA GLN A 78 -12.78 -17.09 -1.02
C GLN A 78 -12.20 -17.50 -2.37
N VAL A 79 -12.24 -18.80 -2.64
CA VAL A 79 -11.60 -19.39 -3.82
C VAL A 79 -12.64 -20.16 -4.63
N VAL A 80 -12.67 -19.90 -5.93
CA VAL A 80 -13.44 -20.68 -6.90
C VAL A 80 -12.48 -21.19 -7.97
N GLU A 81 -12.45 -22.51 -8.16
CA GLU A 81 -11.74 -23.12 -9.28
C GLU A 81 -12.66 -23.17 -10.51
N ASP A 82 -12.21 -22.62 -11.62
CA ASP A 82 -12.98 -22.51 -12.87
C ASP A 82 -12.08 -22.93 -14.04
N ASP A 83 -12.21 -24.20 -14.44
CA ASP A 83 -11.37 -24.87 -15.45
C ASP A 83 -9.85 -24.68 -15.22
N ASP A 84 -9.21 -23.84 -16.03
CA ASP A 84 -7.79 -23.50 -16.01
C ASP A 84 -7.45 -22.29 -15.14
N ARG A 85 -8.45 -21.71 -14.47
CA ARG A 85 -8.34 -20.51 -13.64
C ARG A 85 -8.73 -20.77 -12.19
N VAL A 86 -8.21 -19.92 -11.33
CA VAL A 86 -8.60 -19.81 -9.92
C VAL A 86 -8.99 -18.36 -9.66
N LEU A 87 -10.22 -18.15 -9.20
CA LEU A 87 -10.77 -16.86 -8.83
C LEU A 87 -10.63 -16.67 -7.33
N ILE A 88 -9.96 -15.61 -6.89
CA ILE A 88 -9.60 -15.38 -5.49
C ILE A 88 -10.17 -14.04 -5.04
N LYS A 89 -10.94 -14.03 -3.94
CA LYS A 89 -11.18 -12.83 -3.13
C LYS A 89 -10.36 -12.87 -1.86
N ALA A 90 -9.64 -11.78 -1.59
CA ALA A 90 -8.68 -11.69 -0.49
C ALA A 90 -9.06 -10.67 0.61
N PHE A 91 -10.18 -9.95 0.48
CA PHE A 91 -10.56 -8.86 1.41
C PHE A 91 -10.63 -9.30 2.88
N SER A 92 -11.08 -10.53 3.17
CA SER A 92 -11.19 -11.01 4.56
C SER A 92 -9.81 -11.29 5.18
N ASN A 93 -8.74 -11.28 4.39
CA ASN A 93 -7.37 -11.46 4.87
C ASN A 93 -6.61 -10.14 5.05
N TRP A 94 -7.30 -8.99 5.02
CA TRP A 94 -6.68 -7.66 5.00
C TRP A 94 -5.59 -7.44 6.06
N GLN A 95 -5.83 -7.86 7.31
CA GLN A 95 -4.86 -7.68 8.40
C GLN A 95 -3.50 -8.34 8.10
N GLU A 96 -3.51 -9.55 7.56
CA GLU A 96 -2.28 -10.24 7.15
C GLU A 96 -1.63 -9.55 5.94
N LEU A 97 -2.46 -9.05 5.01
CA LEU A 97 -2.00 -8.38 3.80
C LEU A 97 -1.33 -7.03 4.09
N ILE A 98 -1.71 -6.34 5.18
CA ILE A 98 -0.96 -5.17 5.65
C ILE A 98 0.47 -5.60 5.97
N SER A 99 0.66 -6.59 6.85
CA SER A 99 2.00 -7.05 7.26
C SER A 99 2.84 -7.54 6.09
N VAL A 100 2.20 -8.23 5.12
CA VAL A 100 2.88 -8.69 3.91
C VAL A 100 3.38 -7.50 3.10
N ASN A 101 2.57 -6.47 2.87
CA ASN A 101 2.86 -5.43 1.90
C ASN A 101 3.51 -4.17 2.46
N LEU A 102 3.37 -3.89 3.76
CA LEU A 102 3.91 -2.70 4.43
C LEU A 102 5.41 -2.47 4.14
N PRO A 103 6.29 -3.49 4.11
CA PRO A 103 7.71 -3.28 3.80
C PRO A 103 8.01 -2.74 2.39
N ARG A 104 7.01 -2.68 1.51
CA ARG A 104 7.11 -2.14 0.13
C ARG A 104 6.16 -0.96 -0.11
N ALA A 105 5.34 -0.60 0.88
CA ALA A 105 4.43 0.53 0.75
C ALA A 105 5.20 1.85 0.84
N SER A 106 4.81 2.82 0.04
CA SER A 106 5.34 4.19 0.05
C SER A 106 4.76 5.03 1.19
N TYR A 107 3.56 4.70 1.66
CA TYR A 107 2.94 5.29 2.84
C TYR A 107 1.91 4.33 3.45
N ASP A 108 1.69 4.47 4.77
CA ASP A 108 0.70 3.72 5.53
C ASP A 108 -0.51 4.60 5.86
N ASP A 109 -1.68 4.20 5.35
CA ASP A 109 -2.98 4.82 5.61
C ASP A 109 -3.97 3.80 6.19
N THR A 110 -3.47 2.96 7.08
CA THR A 110 -4.27 1.93 7.76
C THR A 110 -4.80 2.39 9.11
N THR A 111 -4.28 3.51 9.65
CA THR A 111 -4.64 4.00 10.98
C THR A 111 -5.95 4.80 10.98
N GLY A 112 -6.66 4.79 12.11
CA GLY A 112 -7.88 5.60 12.27
C GLY A 112 -7.62 7.11 12.33
N ASP A 113 -6.38 7.51 12.63
CA ASP A 113 -5.97 8.91 12.79
C ASP A 113 -5.44 9.51 11.47
N GLY A 114 -5.31 8.68 10.42
CA GLY A 114 -4.92 9.08 9.07
C GLY A 114 -3.62 8.43 8.61
N VAL A 115 -2.92 9.13 7.72
CA VAL A 115 -1.63 8.69 7.16
C VAL A 115 -0.55 8.82 8.23
N SER A 116 0.22 7.75 8.46
CA SER A 116 1.24 7.70 9.52
C SER A 116 2.53 8.42 9.11
N GLU A 117 3.19 7.95 8.05
CA GLU A 117 4.48 8.46 7.55
C GLU A 117 4.71 8.01 6.10
N PHE A 118 5.60 8.69 5.40
CA PHE A 118 6.18 8.21 4.13
C PHE A 118 7.38 7.31 4.40
N SER A 119 7.54 6.25 3.59
CA SER A 119 8.69 5.35 3.69
C SER A 119 9.99 5.99 3.16
N SER A 120 9.87 6.99 2.28
CA SER A 120 11.00 7.71 1.70
C SER A 120 11.38 8.87 2.62
N SER A 121 12.64 8.93 3.05
CA SER A 121 13.11 10.02 3.90
C SER A 121 12.93 11.39 3.24
N THR A 122 13.06 11.48 1.91
CA THR A 122 12.92 12.77 1.21
C THR A 122 11.47 13.24 1.19
N MET A 123 10.52 12.34 0.97
CA MET A 123 9.10 12.67 1.05
C MET A 123 8.67 12.98 2.48
N GLU A 124 9.25 12.26 3.43
CA GLU A 124 9.01 12.48 4.86
C GLU A 124 9.53 13.84 5.30
N ASP A 125 10.74 14.25 4.88
CA ASP A 125 11.28 15.59 5.13
C ASP A 125 10.34 16.69 4.58
N ILE A 126 9.77 16.50 3.37
CA ILE A 126 8.76 17.42 2.83
C ILE A 126 7.52 17.45 3.73
N GLY A 127 7.07 16.28 4.21
CA GLY A 127 5.95 16.14 5.14
C GLY A 127 6.16 16.92 6.44
N TRP A 128 7.28 16.67 7.14
CA TRP A 128 7.64 17.35 8.38
C TRP A 128 7.63 18.87 8.22
N ASN A 129 8.35 19.39 7.22
CA ASN A 129 8.40 20.84 6.98
C ASN A 129 7.03 21.41 6.59
N ALA A 130 6.18 20.65 5.89
CA ALA A 130 4.84 21.10 5.53
C ALA A 130 3.93 21.20 6.78
N THR A 131 4.13 20.33 7.79
CA THR A 131 3.30 20.34 9.00
C THR A 131 3.47 21.61 9.85
N GLU A 132 4.63 22.29 9.78
CA GLU A 132 4.85 23.60 10.43
C GLU A 132 3.87 24.66 9.91
N PHE A 133 3.43 24.53 8.65
CA PHE A 133 2.41 25.38 8.03
C PHE A 133 1.01 24.75 8.05
N SER A 134 0.73 23.85 8.99
CA SER A 134 -0.57 23.19 9.17
C SER A 134 -1.04 22.35 7.97
N ILE A 135 -0.15 21.98 7.05
CA ILE A 135 -0.44 21.08 5.92
C ILE A 135 -0.38 19.64 6.44
N LYS A 136 -1.46 18.88 6.28
CA LYS A 136 -1.58 17.52 6.85
C LYS A 136 -1.13 16.46 5.85
N TYR A 137 -0.60 15.34 6.35
CA TYR A 137 -0.24 14.18 5.50
C TYR A 137 -1.40 13.66 4.62
N ARG A 138 -2.65 13.78 5.09
CA ARG A 138 -3.83 13.47 4.26
C ARG A 138 -3.86 14.29 2.96
N GLU A 139 -3.61 15.59 3.05
CA GLU A 139 -3.57 16.48 1.88
C GLU A 139 -2.42 16.08 0.96
N LEU A 140 -1.25 15.76 1.51
CA LEU A 140 -0.09 15.33 0.74
C LEU A 140 -0.37 14.03 -0.03
N VAL A 141 -0.95 13.03 0.64
CA VAL A 141 -1.34 11.77 0.00
C VAL A 141 -2.43 11.98 -1.05
N GLU A 142 -3.42 12.85 -0.81
CA GLU A 142 -4.42 13.20 -1.84
C GLU A 142 -3.76 13.78 -3.10
N VAL A 143 -2.78 14.68 -2.94
CA VAL A 143 -2.02 15.24 -4.07
C VAL A 143 -1.27 14.14 -4.83
N ILE A 144 -0.60 13.21 -4.15
CA ILE A 144 0.08 12.08 -4.79
C ILE A 144 -0.92 11.17 -5.50
N GLU A 145 -2.03 10.84 -4.83
CA GLU A 145 -3.06 9.97 -5.38
C GLU A 145 -3.73 10.59 -6.61
N GLU A 146 -3.82 11.90 -6.72
CA GLU A 146 -4.35 12.59 -7.89
C GLU A 146 -3.33 12.73 -9.03
N ASN A 147 -2.06 12.98 -8.70
CA ASN A 147 -1.06 13.45 -9.69
C ASN A 147 0.03 12.42 -10.05
N CYS A 148 0.14 11.31 -9.31
CA CYS A 148 1.19 10.31 -9.51
C CYS A 148 0.66 8.95 -10.02
N GLU A 149 1.52 8.24 -10.75
CA GLU A 149 1.30 6.84 -11.10
C GLU A 149 1.57 5.94 -9.89
N GLY A 150 0.72 4.93 -9.70
CA GLY A 150 0.83 4.02 -8.57
C GLY A 150 -0.46 3.27 -8.30
N THR A 151 -0.47 2.49 -7.23
CA THR A 151 -1.64 1.73 -6.77
C THR A 151 -1.93 2.05 -5.30
N LEU A 152 -3.19 2.33 -4.99
CA LEU A 152 -3.69 2.34 -3.61
C LEU A 152 -4.36 0.99 -3.34
N LEU A 153 -3.66 0.09 -2.66
CA LEU A 153 -4.23 -1.17 -2.19
C LEU A 153 -5.06 -0.88 -0.94
N CYS A 154 -6.35 -1.17 -0.97
CA CYS A 154 -7.20 -0.84 0.16
C CYS A 154 -8.34 -1.84 0.38
N ILE A 155 -8.93 -1.76 1.56
CA ILE A 155 -10.33 -2.11 1.77
C ILE A 155 -11.12 -0.82 1.96
N GLU A 156 -12.22 -0.68 1.22
CA GLU A 156 -13.15 0.42 1.41
C GLU A 156 -14.59 -0.03 1.22
N GLN A 157 -15.46 0.36 2.16
CA GLN A 157 -16.90 0.16 2.10
C GLN A 157 -17.63 1.39 2.67
N GLU A 158 -18.85 1.65 2.20
CA GLU A 158 -19.59 2.88 2.54
C GLU A 158 -20.51 2.74 3.77
N ASN A 159 -20.95 1.54 4.12
CA ASN A 159 -22.00 1.33 5.13
C ASN A 159 -21.72 0.15 6.07
N PRO A 160 -21.20 0.40 7.29
CA PRO A 160 -20.63 1.66 7.77
C PRO A 160 -19.37 2.03 6.99
N TYR A 161 -19.05 3.33 6.91
CA TYR A 161 -17.83 3.78 6.26
C TYR A 161 -16.62 3.17 6.95
N GLN A 162 -15.78 2.52 6.17
CA GLN A 162 -14.51 1.97 6.61
C GLN A 162 -13.52 2.13 5.46
N PHE A 163 -12.35 2.64 5.78
CA PHE A 163 -11.21 2.72 4.89
C PHE A 163 -9.96 2.24 5.62
N SER A 164 -9.09 1.54 4.90
CA SER A 164 -7.75 1.19 5.34
C SER A 164 -6.94 0.87 4.10
N GLY A 165 -5.78 1.50 3.92
CA GLY A 165 -5.03 1.39 2.67
C GLY A 165 -3.52 1.53 2.81
N LEU A 166 -2.84 1.08 1.77
CA LEU A 166 -1.39 1.21 1.57
C LEU A 166 -1.15 1.78 0.17
N GLY A 167 -0.32 2.82 0.10
CA GLY A 167 0.07 3.45 -1.16
C GLY A 167 1.33 2.83 -1.75
N PHE A 168 1.34 2.64 -3.07
CA PHE A 168 2.50 2.16 -3.82
C PHE A 168 2.77 3.10 -4.99
N ILE A 169 3.73 4.00 -4.82
CA ILE A 169 4.12 4.99 -5.81
C ILE A 169 5.11 4.33 -6.79
N LYS A 170 4.85 4.49 -8.09
CA LYS A 170 5.67 3.87 -9.14
C LYS A 170 6.94 4.66 -9.45
N ASP A 171 6.86 5.98 -9.36
CA ASP A 171 7.95 6.93 -9.62
C ASP A 171 8.08 7.89 -8.44
N GLU A 172 9.03 7.55 -7.55
CA GLU A 172 9.27 8.34 -6.33
C GLU A 172 9.86 9.71 -6.65
N GLU A 173 10.73 9.84 -7.65
CA GLU A 173 11.33 11.12 -8.02
C GLU A 173 10.25 12.11 -8.50
N ASN A 174 9.31 11.64 -9.32
CA ASN A 174 8.17 12.44 -9.72
C ASN A 174 7.28 12.81 -8.52
N ALA A 175 7.02 11.88 -7.59
CA ALA A 175 6.21 12.17 -6.41
C ALA A 175 6.86 13.20 -5.48
N VAL A 176 8.17 13.12 -5.26
CA VAL A 176 8.95 14.13 -4.53
C VAL A 176 8.80 15.51 -5.18
N HIS A 177 8.94 15.58 -6.51
CA HIS A 177 8.80 16.83 -7.23
C HIS A 177 7.39 17.43 -7.09
N VAL A 178 6.36 16.62 -7.31
CA VAL A 178 4.95 17.01 -7.17
C VAL A 178 4.63 17.51 -5.76
N LEU A 179 5.06 16.78 -4.73
CA LEU A 179 4.85 17.19 -3.34
C LEU A 179 5.57 18.49 -3.01
N TYR A 180 6.84 18.61 -3.40
CA TYR A 180 7.62 19.81 -3.11
C TYR A 180 7.00 21.05 -3.77
N GLU A 181 6.59 20.95 -5.04
CA GLU A 181 5.92 22.05 -5.74
C GLU A 181 4.58 22.44 -5.10
N HIS A 182 3.77 21.45 -4.70
CA HIS A 182 2.52 21.70 -3.99
C HIS A 182 2.75 22.42 -2.66
N CYS A 183 3.64 21.89 -1.82
CA CYS A 183 3.96 22.47 -0.51
C CYS A 183 4.56 23.87 -0.66
N GLN A 184 5.52 24.08 -1.56
CA GLN A 184 6.10 25.40 -1.78
C GLN A 184 5.03 26.43 -2.16
N LYS A 185 4.11 26.08 -3.05
CA LYS A 185 3.00 26.96 -3.43
C LYS A 185 2.08 27.23 -2.23
N ARG A 186 1.69 26.18 -1.51
CA ARG A 186 0.74 26.26 -0.40
C ARG A 186 1.29 27.07 0.78
N VAL A 187 2.54 26.82 1.16
CA VAL A 187 3.26 27.56 2.21
C VAL A 187 3.35 29.04 1.83
N LYS A 188 3.73 29.35 0.58
CA LYS A 188 3.77 30.73 0.10
C LYS A 188 2.41 31.42 0.20
N GLU A 189 1.33 30.73 -0.14
CA GLU A 189 -0.03 31.27 0.01
C GLU A 189 -0.39 31.54 1.47
N ILE A 190 -0.01 30.64 2.39
CA ILE A 190 -0.23 30.79 3.84
C ILE A 190 0.52 32.02 4.35
N MET A 191 1.83 32.13 4.09
CA MET A 191 2.66 33.26 4.54
C MET A 191 2.18 34.62 4.01
N LEU A 192 1.48 34.65 2.86
CA LEU A 192 0.92 35.88 2.28
C LEU A 192 -0.48 36.24 2.81
N SER A 193 -1.19 35.29 3.40
CA SER A 193 -2.61 35.43 3.76
C SER A 193 -2.89 35.33 5.25
N ASP A 194 -1.97 34.76 6.02
CA ASP A 194 -2.08 34.61 7.46
C ASP A 194 -0.96 35.38 8.15
N ASP A 195 -1.35 36.46 8.86
CA ASP A 195 -0.42 37.31 9.61
C ASP A 195 0.37 36.54 10.69
N ALA A 196 -0.13 35.37 11.14
CA ALA A 196 0.62 34.51 12.07
C ALA A 196 1.87 33.89 11.43
N TYR A 197 1.83 33.70 10.10
CA TYR A 197 2.90 33.10 9.30
C TYR A 197 3.65 34.14 8.46
N ALA A 198 3.58 35.43 8.82
CA ALA A 198 4.40 36.45 8.20
C ALA A 198 5.89 36.17 8.49
N LEU A 199 6.79 36.53 7.56
CA LEU A 199 8.22 36.18 7.65
C LEU A 199 8.86 36.66 8.96
N GLU A 200 8.47 37.83 9.45
CA GLU A 200 8.96 38.42 10.70
C GLU A 200 8.35 37.81 11.97
N THR A 201 7.31 36.98 11.85
CA THR A 201 6.62 36.33 12.97
C THR A 201 6.88 34.83 13.07
N LEU A 202 7.57 34.24 12.09
CA LEU A 202 7.92 32.82 12.11
C LEU A 202 8.74 32.47 13.35
N SER A 203 8.39 31.34 13.97
CA SER A 203 9.24 30.63 14.92
C SER A 203 10.48 30.05 14.23
N ASP A 204 11.43 29.55 15.03
CA ASP A 204 12.66 28.94 14.50
C ASP A 204 12.35 27.73 13.59
N ASP A 205 11.40 26.88 13.98
CA ASP A 205 10.98 25.70 13.22
C ASP A 205 10.27 26.09 11.91
N GLU A 206 9.37 27.09 11.97
CA GLU A 206 8.67 27.60 10.77
C GLU A 206 9.64 28.33 9.81
N LEU A 207 10.67 29.00 10.33
CA LEU A 207 11.71 29.63 9.52
C LEU A 207 12.56 28.59 8.80
N GLU A 208 13.00 27.54 9.50
CA GLU A 208 13.73 26.42 8.88
C GLU A 208 12.89 25.77 7.77
N ALA A 209 11.60 25.56 8.01
CA ALA A 209 10.69 25.04 6.99
C ALA A 209 10.51 26.00 5.80
N ALA A 210 10.42 27.31 6.04
CA ALA A 210 10.37 28.30 4.96
C ALA A 210 11.66 28.31 4.11
N GLU A 211 12.83 28.16 4.74
CA GLU A 211 14.12 28.03 4.05
C GLU A 211 14.18 26.73 3.23
N PHE A 212 13.69 25.61 3.78
CA PHE A 212 13.57 24.34 3.06
C PHE A 212 12.75 24.49 1.76
N PHE A 213 11.65 25.24 1.81
CA PHE A 213 10.82 25.56 0.65
C PHE A 213 11.33 26.75 -0.19
N LYS A 214 12.47 27.35 0.15
CA LYS A 214 13.10 28.50 -0.54
C LYS A 214 12.20 29.73 -0.59
N LEU A 215 11.51 30.00 0.51
CA LEU A 215 10.61 31.14 0.70
C LEU A 215 11.15 32.19 1.69
N ALA A 216 12.25 31.85 2.37
CA ALA A 216 13.04 32.72 3.24
C ALA A 216 14.49 32.83 2.73
#